data_AF-A0A356Z854-F1
#
_entry.id   AF-A0A356Z854-F1
#
_cell.length_a   1.000
_cell.length_b   1.000
_cell.length_c   1.000
_cell.angle_alpha   90.00
_cell.angle_beta   90.00
_cell.angle_gamma   90.00
#
_symmetry.space_group_name_H-M   'P 1'
#
loop_
_entity.id
_entity.type
_entity.pdbx_description
1 polymer ?
#
loop_
_entity_poly.entity_id
_entity_poly.type
_entity_poly.pdbx_seq_one_letter_code
_entity_poly.pdbx_strand_id
1 'polypeptide(L)'
;TSDVYPYWQIFQDKLKSENSYQRSLGLMLMAENAKWDAANKLDAALDDYLALMQDEKPITVRQCIQSLGKIVPHKPQLSETIAAALMALDLMAIKETMRKSVLLDILHAQLVIRQSFRSDEIESYIQRALSGGILDKKAIKQIEALF
;
A
#
# COMPACT_ATOMS: atom_id res chain seq x y z
N THR A 1 13.54 -1.98 18.14
CA THR A 1 14.56 -3.05 18.18
C THR A 1 14.22 -4.07 17.11
N SER A 2 15.15 -4.92 16.67
CA SER A 2 14.89 -5.95 15.64
C SER A 2 14.28 -7.24 16.20
N ASP A 3 13.84 -7.23 17.47
CA ASP A 3 13.44 -8.43 18.23
C ASP A 3 12.24 -9.17 17.64
N VAL A 4 11.45 -8.48 16.82
CA VAL A 4 10.22 -9.01 16.19
C VAL A 4 10.51 -9.63 14.82
N TYR A 5 11.56 -9.19 14.11
CA TYR A 5 11.90 -9.67 12.77
C TYR A 5 12.17 -11.19 12.65
N PRO A 6 12.77 -11.89 13.64
CA PRO A 6 12.93 -13.35 13.59
C PRO A 6 11.62 -14.13 13.38
N TYR A 7 10.48 -13.55 13.75
CA TYR A 7 9.15 -14.16 13.59
C TYR A 7 8.52 -13.91 12.21
N TRP A 8 9.30 -13.47 11.21
CA TRP A 8 8.83 -13.15 9.86
C TRP A 8 7.87 -14.20 9.26
N GLN A 9 8.23 -15.49 9.36
CA GLN A 9 7.41 -16.56 8.80
C GLN A 9 5.99 -16.55 9.38
N ILE A 10 5.86 -16.29 10.69
CA ILE A 10 4.55 -16.20 11.36
C ILE A 10 3.74 -15.02 10.79
N PHE A 11 4.37 -13.90 10.43
CA PHE A 11 3.67 -12.77 9.84
C PHE A 11 3.22 -13.08 8.41
N GLN A 12 4.07 -13.76 7.64
CA GLN A 12 3.76 -14.18 6.29
C GLN A 12 2.62 -15.21 6.26
N ASP A 13 2.65 -16.20 7.16
CA ASP A 13 1.60 -17.22 7.27
C ASP A 13 0.23 -16.58 7.56
N LYS A 14 0.21 -15.47 8.32
CA LYS A 14 -1.03 -14.74 8.60
C LYS A 14 -1.69 -14.16 7.35
N LEU A 15 -0.95 -13.88 6.28
CA LEU A 15 -1.54 -13.35 5.03
C LEU A 15 -2.56 -14.32 4.42
N LYS A 16 -2.41 -15.62 4.71
CA LYS A 16 -3.27 -16.71 4.19
C LYS A 16 -4.33 -17.16 5.21
N SER A 17 -4.49 -16.45 6.31
CA SER A 17 -5.47 -16.78 7.34
C SER A 17 -6.90 -16.53 6.86
N GLU A 18 -7.83 -17.44 7.17
CA GLU A 18 -9.27 -17.24 7.00
C GLU A 18 -9.79 -16.02 7.78
N ASN A 19 -9.15 -15.69 8.91
CA ASN A 19 -9.47 -14.51 9.70
C ASN A 19 -8.81 -13.24 9.13
N SER A 20 -9.62 -12.28 8.67
CA SER A 20 -9.16 -11.01 8.10
C SER A 20 -8.34 -10.15 9.06
N TYR A 21 -8.64 -10.19 10.36
CA TYR A 21 -7.84 -9.49 11.38
C TYR A 21 -6.41 -10.01 11.41
N GLN A 22 -6.21 -11.33 11.23
CA GLN A 22 -4.88 -11.90 11.17
C GLN A 22 -4.16 -11.46 9.89
N ARG A 23 -4.83 -11.45 8.73
CA ARG A 23 -4.24 -10.96 7.47
C ARG A 23 -3.75 -9.52 7.60
N SER A 24 -4.62 -8.65 8.11
CA SER A 24 -4.31 -7.27 8.46
C SER A 24 -3.11 -7.14 9.40
N LEU A 25 -3.05 -7.98 10.45
CA LEU A 25 -1.93 -7.99 11.38
C LEU A 25 -0.63 -8.44 10.71
N GLY A 26 -0.67 -9.45 9.83
CA GLY A 26 0.47 -9.90 9.02
C GLY A 26 1.02 -8.77 8.16
N LEU A 27 0.14 -8.09 7.40
CA LEU A 27 0.49 -6.93 6.56
C LEU A 27 1.24 -5.86 7.36
N MET A 28 0.67 -5.44 8.49
CA MET A 28 1.25 -4.39 9.34
C MET A 28 2.58 -4.83 9.96
N LEU A 29 2.66 -6.04 10.50
CA LEU A 29 3.88 -6.55 11.14
C LEU A 29 5.03 -6.67 10.13
N MET A 30 4.77 -7.16 8.91
CA MET A 30 5.78 -7.23 7.85
C MET A 30 6.27 -5.83 7.45
N ALA A 31 5.35 -4.87 7.27
CA ALA A 31 5.72 -3.51 6.88
C ALA A 31 6.53 -2.78 7.97
N GLU A 32 6.11 -2.86 9.24
CA GLU A 32 6.84 -2.26 10.36
C GLU A 32 8.25 -2.87 10.56
N ASN A 33 8.45 -4.12 10.10
CA ASN A 33 9.73 -4.82 10.19
C ASN A 33 10.56 -4.75 8.90
N ALA A 34 10.08 -4.11 7.83
CA ALA A 34 10.78 -4.04 6.54
C ALA A 34 12.19 -3.45 6.65
N LYS A 35 12.41 -2.50 7.56
CA LYS A 35 13.73 -1.89 7.81
C LYS A 35 14.80 -2.83 8.37
N TRP A 36 14.40 -3.97 8.95
CA TRP A 36 15.32 -4.99 9.46
C TRP A 36 15.39 -6.21 8.52
N ASP A 37 14.66 -6.20 7.40
CA ASP A 37 14.63 -7.29 6.44
C ASP A 37 15.86 -7.31 5.52
N ALA A 38 17.02 -7.57 6.13
CA ALA A 38 18.30 -7.70 5.45
C ALA A 38 18.37 -8.93 4.51
N ALA A 39 17.46 -9.90 4.68
CA ALA A 39 17.41 -11.11 3.88
C ALA A 39 16.43 -11.00 2.69
N ASN A 40 15.82 -9.83 2.46
CA ASN A 40 14.86 -9.59 1.37
C ASN A 40 13.69 -10.59 1.35
N LYS A 41 13.21 -10.97 2.53
CA LYS A 41 12.04 -11.85 2.67
C LYS A 41 10.75 -11.17 2.20
N LEU A 42 10.67 -9.85 2.28
CA LEU A 42 9.53 -9.10 1.75
C LEU A 42 9.46 -9.19 0.23
N ASP A 43 10.59 -9.08 -0.45
CA ASP A 43 10.68 -9.18 -1.90
C ASP A 43 10.11 -10.54 -2.37
N ALA A 44 10.45 -11.63 -1.67
CA ALA A 44 9.92 -12.96 -1.95
C ALA A 44 8.43 -13.15 -1.57
N ALA A 45 7.90 -12.33 -0.67
CA ALA A 45 6.51 -12.40 -0.21
C ALA A 45 5.61 -11.34 -0.88
N LEU A 46 6.14 -10.52 -1.80
CA LEU A 46 5.45 -9.35 -2.32
C LEU A 46 4.17 -9.73 -3.07
N ASP A 47 4.17 -10.81 -3.84
CA ASP A 47 2.97 -11.26 -4.58
C ASP A 47 1.82 -11.64 -3.63
N ASP A 48 2.12 -12.45 -2.59
CA ASP A 48 1.15 -12.80 -1.54
C ASP A 48 0.65 -11.54 -0.80
N TYR A 49 1.52 -10.55 -0.62
CA TYR A 49 1.19 -9.28 0.02
C TYR A 49 0.24 -8.43 -0.85
N LEU A 50 0.57 -8.24 -2.12
CA LEU A 50 -0.20 -7.44 -3.08
C LEU A 50 -1.56 -8.06 -3.38
N ALA A 51 -1.70 -9.39 -3.30
CA ALA A 51 -2.98 -10.08 -3.44
C ALA A 51 -4.04 -9.58 -2.44
N LEU A 52 -3.63 -9.12 -1.25
CA LEU A 52 -4.54 -8.59 -0.23
C LEU A 52 -5.10 -7.19 -0.55
N MET A 53 -4.66 -6.54 -1.63
CA MET A 53 -5.38 -5.37 -2.17
C MET A 53 -6.74 -5.73 -2.77
N GLN A 54 -6.99 -7.02 -3.01
CA GLN A 54 -8.28 -7.56 -3.49
C GLN A 54 -9.03 -8.34 -2.40
N ASP A 55 -8.67 -8.13 -1.13
CA ASP A 55 -9.31 -8.79 0.00
C ASP A 55 -10.82 -8.49 0.07
N GLU A 56 -11.61 -9.50 0.45
CA GLU A 56 -13.05 -9.35 0.66
C GLU A 56 -13.41 -8.34 1.77
N LYS A 57 -12.51 -8.12 2.74
CA LYS A 57 -12.70 -7.18 3.84
C LYS A 57 -12.06 -5.83 3.48
N PRO A 58 -12.87 -4.76 3.37
CA PRO A 58 -12.37 -3.46 2.96
C PRO A 58 -11.29 -2.87 3.86
N ILE A 59 -11.36 -3.15 5.16
CA ILE A 59 -10.35 -2.68 6.11
C ILE A 59 -8.98 -3.30 5.83
N THR A 60 -8.94 -4.56 5.42
CA THR A 60 -7.72 -5.28 5.06
C THR A 60 -7.11 -4.72 3.79
N VAL A 61 -7.93 -4.42 2.77
CA VAL A 61 -7.47 -3.72 1.54
C VAL A 61 -6.80 -2.40 1.87
N ARG A 62 -7.45 -1.56 2.68
CA ARG A 62 -6.90 -0.25 3.05
C ARG A 62 -5.59 -0.37 3.84
N GLN A 63 -5.53 -1.32 4.77
CA GLN A 63 -4.32 -1.57 5.56
C GLN A 63 -3.18 -2.10 4.69
N CYS A 64 -3.46 -2.92 3.68
CA CYS A 64 -2.48 -3.36 2.69
C CYS A 64 -1.86 -2.14 1.99
N ILE A 65 -2.69 -1.27 1.41
CA ILE A 65 -2.25 -0.07 0.68
C ILE A 65 -1.42 0.87 1.57
N GLN A 66 -1.91 1.16 2.78
CA GLN A 66 -1.19 2.02 3.72
C GLN A 66 0.16 1.41 4.14
N SER A 67 0.22 0.09 4.29
CA SER A 67 1.43 -0.60 4.71
C SER A 67 2.47 -0.69 3.58
N LEU A 68 2.03 -0.77 2.32
CA LEU A 68 2.90 -0.61 1.14
C LEU A 68 3.63 0.75 1.15
N GLY A 69 2.94 1.83 1.51
CA GLY A 69 3.58 3.14 1.70
C GLY A 69 4.66 3.16 2.78
N LYS A 70 4.55 2.32 3.82
CA LYS A 70 5.58 2.20 4.89
C LYS A 70 6.77 1.34 4.48
N ILE A 71 6.56 0.40 3.55
CA ILE A 71 7.61 -0.50 3.06
C ILE A 71 8.63 0.27 2.22
N VAL A 72 8.16 1.15 1.33
CA VAL A 72 8.97 1.77 0.28
C VAL A 72 10.20 2.52 0.79
N PRO A 73 10.15 3.34 1.87
CA PRO A 73 11.33 4.01 2.41
C PRO A 73 12.45 3.05 2.87
N HIS A 74 12.12 1.79 3.15
CA HIS A 74 13.05 0.77 3.61
C HIS A 74 13.43 -0.23 2.53
N LYS A 75 12.63 -0.30 1.45
CA LYS A 75 12.76 -1.25 0.34
C LYS A 75 12.58 -0.52 -0.99
N PRO A 76 13.45 0.46 -1.32
CA PRO A 76 13.27 1.30 -2.50
C PRO A 76 13.29 0.50 -3.81
N GLN A 77 13.92 -0.67 -3.84
CA GLN A 77 13.91 -1.56 -5.01
C GLN A 77 12.51 -2.08 -5.38
N LEU A 78 11.54 -2.05 -4.45
CA LEU A 78 10.17 -2.48 -4.70
C LEU A 78 9.27 -1.34 -5.18
N SER A 79 9.78 -0.10 -5.25
CA SER A 79 9.00 1.11 -5.53
C SER A 79 8.21 1.03 -6.83
N GLU A 80 8.86 0.61 -7.92
CA GLU A 80 8.25 0.51 -9.24
C GLU A 80 7.10 -0.51 -9.25
N THR A 81 7.35 -1.72 -8.72
CA THR A 81 6.35 -2.79 -8.64
C THR A 81 5.15 -2.39 -7.79
N ILE A 82 5.40 -1.78 -6.62
CA ILE A 82 4.34 -1.30 -5.72
C ILE A 82 3.54 -0.17 -6.39
N ALA A 83 4.21 0.81 -7.01
CA ALA A 83 3.54 1.90 -7.71
C ALA A 83 2.62 1.40 -8.83
N ALA A 84 3.12 0.49 -9.66
CA ALA A 84 2.36 -0.12 -10.75
C ALA A 84 1.13 -0.86 -10.22
N ALA A 85 1.29 -1.69 -9.17
CA ALA A 85 0.19 -2.44 -8.57
C ALA A 85 -0.89 -1.53 -7.97
N LEU A 86 -0.49 -0.44 -7.31
CA LEU A 86 -1.41 0.57 -6.77
C LEU A 86 -2.19 1.31 -7.86
N MET A 87 -1.52 1.70 -8.97
CA MET A 87 -2.18 2.38 -10.09
C MET A 87 -3.13 1.45 -10.86
N ALA A 88 -2.86 0.15 -10.86
CA ALA A 88 -3.66 -0.86 -11.52
C ALA A 88 -4.94 -1.26 -10.74
N LEU A 89 -5.10 -0.81 -9.48
CA LEU A 89 -6.27 -1.16 -8.69
C LEU A 89 -7.55 -0.56 -9.30
N ASP A 90 -8.51 -1.42 -9.65
CA ASP A 90 -9.81 -0.99 -10.16
C ASP A 90 -10.69 -0.43 -9.03
N LEU A 91 -10.65 0.89 -8.87
CA LEU A 91 -11.50 1.60 -7.91
C LEU A 91 -13.00 1.46 -8.20
N MET A 92 -13.40 1.18 -9.44
CA MET A 92 -14.82 1.06 -9.78
C MET A 92 -15.39 -0.28 -9.31
N ALA A 93 -14.58 -1.33 -9.21
CA ALA A 93 -14.94 -2.58 -8.56
C ALA A 93 -15.14 -2.45 -7.03
N ILE A 94 -14.60 -1.39 -6.41
CA ILE A 94 -14.77 -1.12 -4.97
C ILE A 94 -16.11 -0.42 -4.73
N LYS A 95 -16.78 -0.79 -3.61
CA LYS A 95 -18.02 -0.12 -3.17
C LYS A 95 -17.84 1.39 -3.11
N GLU A 96 -18.76 2.12 -3.74
CA GLU A 96 -18.71 3.57 -3.92
C GLU A 96 -18.37 4.35 -2.64
N THR A 97 -19.01 4.00 -1.52
CA THR A 97 -18.80 4.65 -0.22
C THR A 97 -17.36 4.54 0.32
N MET A 98 -16.53 3.67 -0.24
CA MET A 98 -15.15 3.44 0.20
C MET A 98 -14.11 3.95 -0.79
N ARG A 99 -14.50 4.21 -2.05
CA ARG A 99 -13.58 4.60 -3.14
C ARG A 99 -12.72 5.80 -2.77
N LYS A 100 -13.33 6.83 -2.15
CA LYS A 100 -12.61 8.01 -1.67
C LYS A 100 -11.50 7.66 -0.69
N SER A 101 -11.79 6.82 0.30
CA SER A 101 -10.81 6.45 1.34
C SER A 101 -9.68 5.61 0.77
N VAL A 102 -10.01 4.66 -0.12
CA VAL A 102 -9.00 3.82 -0.80
C VAL A 102 -8.13 4.67 -1.72
N LEU A 103 -8.73 5.57 -2.52
CA LEU A 103 -7.98 6.46 -3.40
C LEU A 103 -7.04 7.38 -2.62
N LEU A 104 -7.46 7.91 -1.47
CA LEU A 104 -6.58 8.67 -0.59
C LEU A 104 -5.41 7.83 -0.08
N ASP A 105 -5.64 6.58 0.33
CA ASP A 105 -4.57 5.69 0.77
C ASP A 105 -3.57 5.42 -0.38
N ILE A 106 -4.06 5.20 -1.61
CA ILE A 106 -3.22 5.04 -2.81
C ILE A 106 -2.39 6.30 -3.05
N LEU A 107 -3.01 7.48 -3.07
CA LEU A 107 -2.31 8.74 -3.34
C LEU A 107 -1.22 9.01 -2.29
N HIS A 108 -1.50 8.79 -1.01
CA HIS A 108 -0.47 8.92 0.02
C HIS A 108 0.69 7.95 -0.20
N ALA A 109 0.41 6.68 -0.57
CA ALA A 109 1.47 5.72 -0.89
C ALA A 109 2.29 6.17 -2.11
N GLN A 110 1.65 6.66 -3.18
CA GLN A 110 2.35 7.21 -4.36
C GLN A 110 3.20 8.44 -4.03
N LEU A 111 2.72 9.32 -3.13
CA LEU A 111 3.47 10.48 -2.63
C LEU A 111 4.70 10.09 -1.79
N VAL A 112 4.69 8.92 -1.17
CA VAL A 112 5.89 8.36 -0.53
C VAL A 112 6.81 7.77 -1.58
N ILE A 113 6.26 6.98 -2.52
CA ILE A 113 7.05 6.32 -3.57
C ILE A 113 7.81 7.33 -4.44
N ARG A 114 7.17 8.43 -4.83
CA ARG A 114 7.79 9.49 -5.65
C ARG A 114 9.07 10.10 -5.04
N GLN A 115 9.26 9.96 -3.72
CA GLN A 115 10.46 10.48 -3.03
C GLN A 115 11.71 9.65 -3.37
N SER A 116 11.52 8.36 -3.64
CA SER A 116 12.59 7.40 -3.98
C SER A 116 12.58 6.96 -5.44
N PHE A 117 11.43 7.04 -6.12
CA PHE A 117 11.23 6.62 -7.50
C PHE A 117 10.31 7.59 -8.23
N ARG A 118 10.90 8.49 -9.02
CA ARG A 118 10.14 9.45 -9.85
C ARG A 118 9.79 8.81 -11.18
N SER A 119 8.53 8.91 -11.58
CA SER A 119 8.02 8.40 -12.84
C SER A 119 6.88 9.30 -13.34
N ASP A 120 6.84 9.55 -14.63
CA ASP A 120 5.80 10.38 -15.26
C ASP A 120 4.42 9.72 -15.16
N GLU A 121 4.37 8.39 -15.06
CA GLU A 121 3.16 7.61 -14.83
C GLU A 121 2.56 7.91 -13.46
N ILE A 122 3.39 8.02 -12.40
CA ILE A 122 2.93 8.38 -11.06
C ILE A 122 2.35 9.79 -11.07
N GLU A 123 3.06 10.76 -11.66
CA GLU A 123 2.58 12.14 -11.74
C GLU A 123 1.28 12.23 -12.52
N SER A 124 1.20 11.56 -13.67
CA SER A 124 -0.01 11.50 -14.50
C SER A 124 -1.17 10.82 -13.78
N TYR A 125 -0.92 9.80 -12.96
CA TYR A 125 -1.94 9.15 -12.15
C TYR A 125 -2.47 10.10 -11.07
N ILE A 126 -1.59 10.78 -10.34
CA ILE A 126 -1.99 11.72 -9.28
C ILE A 126 -2.86 12.84 -9.87
N GLN A 127 -2.44 13.45 -10.98
CA GLN A 127 -3.22 14.52 -11.64
C GLN A 127 -4.60 14.05 -12.11
N ARG A 128 -4.69 12.85 -12.70
CA ARG A 128 -5.98 12.24 -13.08
C ARG A 128 -6.85 11.95 -11.86
N ALA A 129 -6.29 11.45 -10.77
CA ALA A 129 -7.04 11.18 -9.55
C ALA A 129 -7.60 12.45 -8.90
N LEU A 130 -6.84 13.55 -8.90
CA LEU A 130 -7.29 14.84 -8.36
C LEU A 130 -8.42 15.46 -9.19
N SER A 131 -8.42 15.24 -10.50
CA SER A 131 -9.47 15.73 -11.41
C SER A 131 -10.63 14.75 -11.62
N GLY A 132 -10.50 13.49 -11.17
CA GLY A 132 -11.40 12.37 -11.47
C GLY A 132 -12.72 12.31 -10.69
N GLY A 133 -13.06 13.34 -9.92
CA GLY A 133 -14.39 13.48 -9.28
C GLY A 133 -14.67 12.60 -8.06
N ILE A 134 -13.81 11.63 -7.71
CA ILE A 134 -13.96 10.79 -6.51
C ILE A 134 -13.64 11.57 -5.22
N LEU A 135 -12.70 12.53 -5.30
CA LEU A 135 -12.25 13.32 -4.16
C LEU A 135 -13.04 14.63 -4.07
N ASP A 136 -13.38 15.03 -2.85
CA ASP A 136 -13.93 16.36 -2.61
C ASP A 136 -12.82 17.43 -2.58
N LYS A 137 -13.23 18.71 -2.66
CA LYS A 137 -12.31 19.86 -2.67
C LYS A 137 -11.37 19.91 -1.46
N LYS A 138 -11.79 19.39 -0.30
CA LYS A 138 -10.95 19.39 0.91
C LYS A 138 -9.85 18.34 0.77
N ALA A 139 -10.21 17.13 0.35
CA ALA A 139 -9.28 16.04 0.11
C ALA A 139 -8.23 16.40 -0.97
N ILE A 140 -8.67 17.03 -2.07
CA ILE A 140 -7.77 17.51 -3.13
C ILE A 140 -6.73 18.47 -2.55
N LYS A 141 -7.16 19.52 -1.83
CA LYS A 141 -6.26 20.49 -1.20
C LYS A 141 -5.27 19.85 -0.22
N GLN A 142 -5.69 18.81 0.50
CA GLN A 142 -4.81 18.09 1.43
C GLN A 142 -3.70 17.35 0.69
N ILE A 143 -4.01 16.69 -0.42
CA ILE A 143 -3.02 16.05 -1.28
C ILE A 143 -2.12 17.10 -1.94
N GLU A 144 -2.69 18.21 -2.41
CA GLU A 144 -1.93 19.29 -3.05
C GLU A 144 -0.90 19.93 -2.12
N ALA A 145 -1.23 20.06 -0.82
CA ALA A 145 -0.32 20.58 0.18
C ALA A 145 0.90 19.68 0.46
N LEU A 146 0.89 18.44 -0.04
CA LEU A 146 1.99 17.49 0.09
C LEU A 146 2.90 17.47 -1.15
N PHE A 147 2.64 18.29 -2.17
CA PHE A 147 3.52 18.43 -3.34
C PHE A 147 4.88 19.02 -2.99
#